data_AF-A0A535UTX6-F1
#
_entry.id   AF-A0A535UTX6-F1
#
_cell.length_a   1.000
_cell.length_b   1.000
_cell.length_c   1.000
_cell.angle_alpha   90.00
_cell.angle_beta   90.00
_cell.angle_gamma   90.00
#
_symmetry.space_group_name_H-M   'P 1'
#
loop_
_entity.id
_entity.type
_entity.pdbx_description
1 polymer ?
#
loop_
_entity_poly.entity_id
_entity_poly.type
_entity_poly.pdbx_seq_one_letter_code
_entity_poly.pdbx_strand_id
1 'polypeptide(L)'
;MRGRARLLNLVWPMTTALLCLGLVALLAGELLSLDFLLARQVASRQAQLAASRQRVVVDNAGFLDVRARWFGTPALFQPAPISNTAIVFFDVSGASQAQVMDSFDRADICTRYGPCAKDPANPGGTALGLEWFKFAGSGYYCYSPRTTTLSFKEYILLPRWSPPADGSVTIDLVVKWNALAQVIYVHEAGHVAIDKQDLAALNEQAHRLSTCQAVVAFWNGPHLYDKDEADQAAYHARLKADCRPEVGCLPYGWMGW
;
A
#
# COMPACT_ATOMS: atom_id res chain seq x y z
N MET A 1 -79.18 90.09 18.76
CA MET A 1 -78.42 89.44 17.66
C MET A 1 -76.95 89.41 18.01
N ARG A 2 -76.39 88.27 18.46
CA ARG A 2 -74.95 87.94 18.51
C ARG A 2 -74.79 86.64 19.31
N GLY A 3 -74.23 85.61 18.68
CA GLY A 3 -73.85 84.38 19.36
C GLY A 3 -73.99 83.17 18.45
N ARG A 4 -72.84 82.62 18.01
CA ARG A 4 -72.57 81.30 17.39
C ARG A 4 -71.70 81.43 16.13
N ALA A 5 -70.39 81.64 16.31
CA ALA A 5 -69.40 81.42 15.24
C ALA A 5 -67.97 81.39 15.81
N ARG A 6 -67.65 80.50 16.76
CA ARG A 6 -66.26 80.33 17.24
C ARG A 6 -65.79 78.89 17.53
N LEU A 7 -66.65 77.88 17.42
CA LEU A 7 -66.26 76.47 17.67
C LEU A 7 -65.83 75.69 16.42
N LEU A 8 -65.99 76.25 15.21
CA LEU A 8 -65.73 75.54 13.96
C LEU A 8 -64.28 75.66 13.44
N ASN A 9 -63.45 76.58 13.98
CA ASN A 9 -62.10 76.84 13.46
C ASN A 9 -60.95 76.04 14.12
N LEU A 10 -61.23 75.23 15.15
CA LEU A 10 -60.22 74.40 15.84
C LEU A 10 -60.38 72.89 15.57
N VAL A 11 -61.55 72.46 15.09
CA VAL A 11 -61.86 71.05 14.84
C VAL A 11 -61.14 70.52 13.58
N TRP A 12 -60.97 71.37 12.57
CA TRP A 12 -60.36 70.99 11.28
C TRP A 12 -58.84 70.73 11.33
N PRO A 13 -58.01 71.54 12.01
CA PRO A 13 -56.58 71.23 12.13
C PRO A 13 -56.28 70.02 13.04
N MET A 14 -57.10 69.76 14.07
CA MET A 14 -56.94 68.58 14.93
C MET A 14 -57.28 67.26 14.22
N THR A 15 -58.34 67.23 13.41
CA THR A 15 -58.69 66.02 12.65
C THR A 15 -57.64 65.68 11.58
N THR A 16 -57.04 66.70 10.96
CA THR A 16 -55.98 66.51 9.95
C THR A 16 -54.69 66.01 10.60
N ALA A 17 -54.30 66.55 11.75
CA ALA A 17 -53.13 66.08 12.51
C ALA A 17 -53.28 64.63 13.00
N LEU A 18 -54.48 64.25 13.48
CA LEU A 18 -54.79 62.87 13.89
C LEU A 18 -54.75 61.89 12.70
N LEU A 19 -55.25 62.30 11.53
CA LEU A 19 -55.15 61.52 10.29
C LEU A 19 -53.70 61.32 9.85
N CYS A 20 -52.87 62.37 9.87
CA CYS A 20 -51.44 62.27 9.56
C CYS A 20 -50.69 61.36 10.55
N LEU A 21 -50.95 61.48 11.85
CA LEU A 21 -50.38 60.60 12.88
C LEU A 21 -50.80 59.13 12.70
N GLY A 22 -52.07 58.89 12.38
CA GLY A 22 -52.58 57.57 12.05
C GLY A 22 -51.89 56.96 10.82
N LEU A 23 -51.67 57.77 9.77
CA LEU A 23 -50.99 57.33 8.56
C LEU A 23 -49.51 57.00 8.80
N VAL A 24 -48.80 57.83 9.59
CA VAL A 24 -47.41 57.58 9.96
C VAL A 24 -47.28 56.34 10.84
N ALA A 25 -48.19 56.13 11.79
CA ALA A 25 -48.21 54.93 12.62
C ALA A 25 -48.49 53.66 11.81
N LEU A 26 -49.38 53.74 10.81
CA LEU A 26 -49.69 52.63 9.91
C LEU A 26 -48.49 52.29 9.03
N LEU A 27 -47.85 53.29 8.41
CA LEU A 27 -46.62 53.12 7.63
C LEU A 27 -45.47 52.57 8.46
N ALA A 28 -45.28 53.04 9.70
CA ALA A 28 -44.27 52.51 10.61
C ALA A 28 -44.54 51.05 11.00
N GLY A 29 -45.82 50.69 11.23
CA GLY A 29 -46.24 49.32 11.49
C GLY A 29 -46.03 48.38 10.29
N GLU A 30 -46.31 48.85 9.08
CA GLU A 30 -46.03 48.13 7.84
C GLU A 30 -44.52 47.93 7.62
N LEU A 31 -43.71 48.96 7.88
CA LEU A 31 -42.24 48.89 7.77
C LEU A 31 -41.66 47.86 8.75
N LEU A 32 -42.07 47.88 10.01
CA LEU A 32 -41.65 46.92 11.03
C LEU A 32 -42.06 45.48 10.68
N SER A 33 -43.25 45.33 10.10
CA SER A 33 -43.75 44.02 9.64
C SER A 33 -42.92 43.50 8.46
N LEU A 34 -42.55 44.37 7.52
CA LEU A 34 -41.68 44.05 6.38
C LEU A 34 -40.26 43.67 6.84
N ASP A 35 -39.67 44.43 7.77
CA ASP A 35 -38.35 44.13 8.33
C ASP A 35 -38.34 42.77 9.04
N PHE A 36 -39.40 42.46 9.79
CA PHE A 36 -39.54 41.17 10.47
C PHE A 36 -39.67 40.00 9.47
N LEU A 37 -40.46 40.17 8.41
CA LEU A 37 -40.60 39.17 7.35
C LEU A 37 -39.28 38.96 6.60
N LEU A 38 -38.56 40.05 6.28
CA LEU A 38 -37.26 40.00 5.63
C LEU A 38 -36.23 39.30 6.52
N ALA A 39 -36.15 39.64 7.81
CA ALA A 39 -35.26 38.99 8.76
C ALA A 39 -35.51 37.48 8.86
N ARG A 40 -36.78 37.06 8.91
CA ARG A 40 -37.15 35.63 8.87
C ARG A 40 -36.74 34.96 7.56
N GLN A 41 -36.93 35.64 6.43
CA GLN A 41 -36.54 35.10 5.12
C GLN A 41 -35.02 34.97 4.98
N VAL A 42 -34.26 35.94 5.48
CA VAL A 42 -32.80 35.89 5.54
C VAL A 42 -32.32 34.75 6.43
N ALA A 43 -32.87 34.63 7.65
CA ALA A 43 -32.52 33.56 8.57
C ALA A 43 -32.82 32.16 7.98
N SER A 44 -33.98 32.01 7.33
CA SER A 44 -34.36 30.78 6.63
C SER A 44 -33.40 30.44 5.49
N ARG A 45 -33.04 31.43 4.66
CA ARG A 45 -32.06 31.23 3.58
C ARG A 45 -30.67 30.88 4.10
N GLN A 46 -30.22 31.51 5.19
CA GLN A 46 -28.94 31.20 5.82
C GLN A 46 -28.92 29.76 6.37
N ALA A 47 -30.00 29.32 7.01
CA ALA A 47 -30.13 27.94 7.48
C ALA A 47 -30.12 26.93 6.32
N GLN A 48 -30.81 27.22 5.23
CA GLN A 48 -30.79 26.40 4.01
C GLN A 48 -29.38 26.32 3.40
N LEU A 49 -28.67 27.45 3.29
CA LEU A 49 -27.30 27.49 2.78
C LEU A 49 -26.33 26.69 3.66
N ALA A 50 -26.46 26.78 4.99
CA ALA A 50 -25.65 26.00 5.91
C ALA A 50 -25.90 24.49 5.73
N ALA A 51 -27.16 24.07 5.63
CA ALA A 51 -27.52 22.68 5.39
C ALA A 51 -27.03 22.17 4.02
N SER A 52 -27.12 22.98 2.97
CA SER A 52 -26.58 22.65 1.64
C SER A 52 -25.05 22.52 1.66
N ARG A 53 -24.34 23.44 2.33
CA ARG A 53 -22.88 23.34 2.50
C ARG A 53 -22.50 22.05 3.22
N GLN A 54 -23.19 21.72 4.31
CA GLN A 54 -22.92 20.51 5.07
C GLN A 54 -23.14 19.24 4.23
N ARG A 55 -24.20 19.19 3.41
CA ARG A 55 -24.40 18.07 2.46
C ARG A 55 -23.25 17.96 1.47
N VAL A 56 -22.83 19.06 0.86
CA VAL A 56 -21.70 19.07 -0.09
C VAL A 56 -20.42 18.54 0.57
N VAL A 57 -20.15 18.88 1.84
CA VAL A 57 -18.99 18.33 2.57
C VAL A 57 -19.11 16.81 2.76
N VAL A 58 -20.27 16.31 3.18
CA VAL A 58 -20.51 14.88 3.40
C VAL A 58 -20.43 14.10 2.08
N ASP A 59 -21.06 14.61 1.02
CA ASP A 59 -21.06 13.99 -0.31
C ASP A 59 -19.64 13.95 -0.88
N ASN A 60 -18.87 15.04 -0.72
CA ASN A 60 -17.47 15.08 -1.13
C ASN A 60 -16.62 14.07 -0.34
N ALA A 61 -16.83 13.96 0.98
CA ALA A 61 -16.11 12.98 1.79
C ALA A 61 -16.44 11.54 1.38
N GLY A 62 -17.72 11.23 1.14
CA GLY A 62 -18.15 9.91 0.66
C GLY A 62 -17.61 9.59 -0.73
N PHE A 63 -17.55 10.58 -1.61
CA PHE A 63 -16.96 10.41 -2.94
C PHE A 63 -15.45 10.18 -2.91
N LEU A 64 -14.72 10.87 -2.03
CA LEU A 64 -13.29 10.64 -1.81
C LEU A 64 -13.01 9.25 -1.26
N ASP A 65 -13.83 8.78 -0.32
CA ASP A 65 -13.72 7.42 0.23
C ASP A 65 -13.89 6.36 -0.86
N VAL A 66 -14.95 6.43 -1.67
CA VAL A 66 -15.19 5.48 -2.78
C VAL A 66 -14.05 5.51 -3.80
N ARG A 67 -13.49 6.69 -4.10
CA ARG A 67 -12.33 6.81 -5.00
C ARG A 67 -11.05 6.18 -4.44
N ALA A 68 -10.91 6.09 -3.12
CA ALA A 68 -9.76 5.47 -2.49
C ALA A 68 -9.89 3.94 -2.37
N ARG A 69 -11.10 3.38 -2.54
CA ARG A 69 -11.36 1.94 -2.50
C ARG A 69 -10.85 1.24 -3.75
N TRP A 70 -10.32 0.05 -3.57
CA TRP A 70 -9.77 -0.77 -4.63
C TRP A 70 -10.78 -1.80 -5.12
N PHE A 71 -11.03 -1.79 -6.43
CA PHE A 71 -11.93 -2.73 -7.12
C PHE A 71 -11.18 -3.51 -8.22
N GLY A 72 -9.92 -3.85 -7.97
CA GLY A 72 -9.07 -4.58 -8.94
C GLY A 72 -8.08 -3.72 -9.73
N THR A 73 -8.09 -2.39 -9.56
CA THR A 73 -7.12 -1.47 -10.19
C THR A 73 -6.48 -0.55 -9.14
N PRO A 74 -5.14 -0.47 -9.07
CA PRO A 74 -4.16 -1.12 -9.95
C PRO A 74 -4.14 -2.64 -9.78
N ALA A 75 -3.73 -3.36 -10.82
CA ALA A 75 -3.55 -4.81 -10.72
C ALA A 75 -2.47 -5.16 -9.68
N LEU A 76 -2.63 -6.30 -9.02
CA LEU A 76 -1.61 -6.82 -8.10
C LEU A 76 -0.36 -7.22 -8.88
N PHE A 77 0.81 -6.92 -8.32
CA PHE A 77 2.09 -7.32 -8.89
C PHE A 77 2.14 -8.83 -9.10
N GLN A 78 2.69 -9.23 -10.25
CA GLN A 78 2.97 -10.63 -10.59
C GLN A 78 4.47 -10.76 -10.87
N PRO A 79 5.20 -11.63 -10.15
CA PRO A 79 6.62 -11.79 -10.37
C PRO A 79 6.88 -12.39 -11.76
N ALA A 80 7.88 -11.85 -12.45
CA ALA A 80 8.28 -12.38 -13.74
C ALA A 80 8.91 -13.78 -13.57
N PRO A 81 8.73 -14.69 -14.53
CA PRO A 81 9.37 -16.00 -14.47
C PRO A 81 10.90 -15.86 -14.59
N ILE A 82 11.61 -16.62 -13.77
CA ILE A 82 13.08 -16.73 -13.84
C ILE A 82 13.41 -18.13 -14.40
N SER A 83 14.30 -18.18 -15.40
CA SER A 83 14.70 -19.43 -16.05
C SER A 83 15.22 -20.45 -15.03
N ASN A 84 14.81 -21.72 -15.15
CA ASN A 84 15.16 -22.80 -14.23
C ASN A 84 14.82 -22.55 -12.74
N THR A 85 13.93 -21.60 -12.43
CA THR A 85 13.51 -21.31 -11.04
C THR A 85 12.02 -21.60 -10.87
N ALA A 86 11.64 -22.12 -9.70
CA ALA A 86 10.26 -22.32 -9.31
C ALA A 86 9.85 -21.26 -8.29
N ILE A 87 8.83 -20.47 -8.60
CA ILE A 87 8.28 -19.49 -7.65
C ILE A 87 7.13 -20.17 -6.89
N VAL A 88 7.37 -20.42 -5.61
CA VAL A 88 6.42 -20.93 -4.63
C VAL A 88 5.87 -19.74 -3.85
N PHE A 89 4.66 -19.89 -3.31
CA PHE A 89 4.04 -18.81 -2.55
C PHE A 89 3.52 -19.29 -1.21
N PHE A 90 3.58 -18.40 -0.21
CA PHE A 90 2.80 -18.50 1.01
C PHE A 90 1.78 -17.37 1.04
N ASP A 91 0.58 -17.65 1.52
CA ASP A 91 -0.49 -16.66 1.52
C ASP A 91 -0.37 -15.72 2.72
N VAL A 92 -0.56 -14.43 2.45
CA VAL A 92 -0.75 -13.38 3.46
C VAL A 92 -2.13 -12.76 3.32
N SER A 93 -2.69 -12.28 4.42
CA SER A 93 -4.08 -11.80 4.49
C SER A 93 -4.20 -10.50 5.27
N GLY A 94 -5.29 -9.78 5.07
CA GLY A 94 -5.56 -8.50 5.75
C GLY A 94 -6.18 -7.46 4.81
N ALA A 95 -6.89 -6.51 5.39
CA ALA A 95 -7.48 -5.36 4.69
C ALA A 95 -6.77 -4.03 5.03
N SER A 96 -5.83 -4.06 5.98
CA SER A 96 -4.98 -2.94 6.36
C SER A 96 -3.51 -3.35 6.36
N GLN A 97 -2.60 -2.37 6.28
CA GLN A 97 -1.16 -2.59 6.32
C GLN A 97 -0.72 -3.38 7.57
N ALA A 98 -1.23 -2.99 8.75
CA ALA A 98 -0.95 -3.70 10.00
C ALA A 98 -1.43 -5.16 9.98
N GLN A 99 -2.61 -5.44 9.42
CA GLN A 99 -3.11 -6.82 9.33
C GLN A 99 -2.24 -7.67 8.38
N VAL A 100 -1.77 -7.09 7.28
CA VAL A 100 -0.85 -7.76 6.35
C VAL A 100 0.49 -8.05 7.03
N MET A 101 1.05 -7.09 7.78
CA MET A 101 2.28 -7.29 8.57
C MET A 101 2.10 -8.39 9.63
N ASP A 102 1.01 -8.35 10.40
CA ASP A 102 0.68 -9.41 11.36
C ASP A 102 0.55 -10.78 10.68
N SER A 103 0.10 -10.81 9.41
CA SER A 103 0.02 -12.05 8.63
C SER A 103 1.39 -12.56 8.19
N PHE A 104 2.37 -11.68 7.93
CA PHE A 104 3.76 -12.07 7.68
C PHE A 104 4.38 -12.72 8.91
N ASP A 105 4.27 -12.07 10.07
CA ASP A 105 4.87 -12.58 11.31
C ASP A 105 4.30 -13.95 11.71
N ARG A 106 3.01 -14.19 11.42
CA ARG A 106 2.35 -15.49 11.65
C ARG A 106 2.59 -16.52 10.56
N ALA A 107 3.17 -16.15 9.42
CA ALA A 107 3.45 -17.10 8.34
C ALA A 107 4.51 -18.13 8.74
N ASP A 108 5.39 -17.77 9.69
CA ASP A 108 6.38 -18.65 10.31
C ASP A 108 7.23 -19.40 9.27
N ILE A 109 7.64 -18.68 8.22
CA ILE A 109 8.23 -19.28 7.02
C ILE A 109 9.54 -20.01 7.33
N CYS A 110 10.31 -19.51 8.30
CA CYS A 110 11.55 -20.12 8.77
C CYS A 110 11.34 -21.43 9.52
N THR A 111 10.16 -21.67 10.09
CA THR A 111 9.84 -22.96 10.71
C THR A 111 9.28 -23.92 9.67
N ARG A 112 8.49 -23.42 8.70
CA ARG A 112 7.79 -24.26 7.72
C ARG A 112 8.66 -24.71 6.54
N TYR A 113 9.54 -23.85 6.07
CA TYR A 113 10.33 -24.07 4.85
C TYR A 113 11.80 -24.39 5.12
N GLY A 114 12.23 -24.27 6.38
CA GLY A 114 13.59 -24.56 6.83
C GLY A 114 14.17 -23.38 7.60
N PRO A 115 15.12 -23.63 8.52
CA PRO A 115 15.67 -22.59 9.37
C PRO A 115 16.26 -21.47 8.52
N CYS A 116 15.71 -20.27 8.63
CA CYS A 116 16.27 -19.11 7.95
C CYS A 116 17.65 -18.80 8.53
N ALA A 117 18.62 -18.57 7.66
CA ALA A 117 19.80 -17.81 8.04
C ALA A 117 19.35 -16.41 8.49
N LYS A 118 20.03 -15.85 9.50
CA LYS A 118 19.79 -14.46 9.86
C LYS A 118 20.29 -13.58 8.72
N ASP A 119 19.42 -12.70 8.23
CA ASP A 119 19.83 -11.66 7.29
C ASP A 119 20.90 -10.76 7.96
N PRO A 120 22.15 -10.70 7.45
CA PRO A 120 23.19 -9.85 8.00
C PRO A 120 22.91 -8.34 7.83
N ALA A 121 22.08 -7.97 6.86
CA ALA A 121 21.61 -6.60 6.64
C ALA A 121 20.48 -6.23 7.61
N ASN A 122 19.65 -7.20 8.02
CA ASN A 122 18.60 -7.03 9.01
C ASN A 122 18.50 -8.20 10.03
N PRO A 123 19.45 -8.30 10.99
CA PRO A 123 19.61 -9.49 11.83
C PRO A 123 18.51 -9.72 12.88
N GLY A 124 17.56 -8.78 13.01
CA GLY A 124 16.36 -8.91 13.84
C GLY A 124 15.05 -8.90 13.02
N GLY A 125 15.14 -8.95 11.69
CA GLY A 125 13.98 -8.90 10.82
C GLY A 125 13.26 -10.24 10.67
N THR A 126 11.95 -10.17 10.45
CA THR A 126 11.17 -11.30 9.94
C THR A 126 11.56 -11.53 8.47
N ALA A 127 11.89 -12.77 8.10
CA ALA A 127 12.12 -13.11 6.70
C ALA A 127 10.82 -12.90 5.91
N LEU A 128 10.89 -12.13 4.81
CA LEU A 128 9.73 -11.80 3.97
C LEU A 128 9.66 -12.63 2.69
N GLY A 129 10.76 -13.28 2.33
CA GLY A 129 10.92 -14.22 1.23
C GLY A 129 12.04 -15.21 1.57
N LEU A 130 12.19 -16.24 0.76
CA LEU A 130 13.31 -17.18 0.83
C LEU A 130 13.71 -17.61 -0.58
N GLU A 131 14.95 -18.01 -0.71
CA GLU A 131 15.48 -18.74 -1.86
C GLU A 131 16.10 -20.06 -1.36
N TRP A 132 16.14 -21.06 -2.24
CA TRP A 132 17.04 -22.19 -2.09
C TRP A 132 17.18 -22.93 -3.43
N PHE A 133 18.25 -23.71 -3.58
CA PHE A 133 18.37 -24.70 -4.65
C PHE A 133 18.33 -26.15 -4.16
N LYS A 134 17.97 -27.07 -5.07
CA LYS A 134 18.08 -28.52 -4.86
C LYS A 134 18.68 -29.17 -6.09
N PHE A 135 19.42 -30.26 -5.87
CA PHE A 135 19.83 -31.11 -6.98
C PHE A 135 18.59 -31.66 -7.72
N ALA A 136 18.57 -31.54 -9.05
CA ALA A 136 17.40 -31.83 -9.88
C ALA A 136 17.22 -33.33 -10.21
N GLY A 137 17.93 -34.22 -9.51
CA GLY A 137 17.87 -35.66 -9.70
C GLY A 137 17.94 -36.44 -8.39
N SER A 138 17.73 -37.75 -8.44
CA SER A 138 17.88 -38.67 -7.29
C SER A 138 19.32 -39.12 -7.05
N GLY A 139 20.22 -38.79 -7.98
CA GLY A 139 21.65 -39.09 -7.97
C GLY A 139 22.27 -38.71 -9.31
N TYR A 140 23.59 -38.82 -9.42
CA TYR A 140 24.28 -38.64 -10.69
C TYR A 140 25.27 -39.76 -10.92
N TYR A 141 25.51 -40.06 -12.20
CA TYR A 141 26.53 -41.01 -12.63
C TYR A 141 27.54 -40.26 -13.50
N CYS A 142 28.82 -40.37 -13.16
CA CYS A 142 29.88 -39.81 -13.98
C CYS A 142 30.36 -40.86 -14.99
N TYR A 143 30.12 -40.59 -16.28
CA TYR A 143 30.71 -41.36 -17.39
C TYR A 143 32.09 -40.79 -17.77
N SER A 144 32.20 -39.46 -17.80
CA SER A 144 33.43 -38.72 -18.06
C SER A 144 33.36 -37.38 -17.33
N PRO A 145 34.44 -36.92 -16.67
CA PRO A 145 34.44 -35.60 -16.03
C PRO A 145 33.99 -34.50 -16.97
N ARG A 146 34.49 -34.48 -18.22
CA ARG A 146 34.22 -33.42 -19.22
C ARG A 146 32.76 -33.28 -19.64
N THR A 147 31.92 -34.28 -19.40
CA THR A 147 30.52 -34.31 -19.83
C THR A 147 29.55 -34.49 -18.67
N THR A 148 30.05 -34.53 -17.43
CA THR A 148 29.23 -34.74 -16.25
C THR A 148 28.83 -33.39 -15.68
N THR A 149 27.63 -32.94 -16.04
CA THR A 149 27.01 -31.73 -15.50
C THR A 149 25.93 -32.10 -14.49
N LEU A 150 26.02 -31.54 -13.29
CA LEU A 150 24.98 -31.65 -12.28
C LEU A 150 23.98 -30.50 -12.48
N SER A 151 22.72 -30.87 -12.64
CA SER A 151 21.62 -29.91 -12.76
C SER A 151 21.02 -29.61 -11.39
N PHE A 152 20.82 -28.33 -11.13
CA PHE A 152 20.13 -27.84 -9.93
C PHE A 152 18.83 -27.17 -10.33
N LYS A 153 17.84 -27.20 -9.43
CA LYS A 153 16.59 -26.50 -9.56
C LYS A 153 16.53 -25.43 -8.47
N GLU A 154 16.33 -24.20 -8.90
CA GLU A 154 16.18 -23.04 -8.02
C GLU A 154 14.73 -22.89 -7.56
N TYR A 155 14.55 -22.35 -6.37
CA TYR A 155 13.26 -22.05 -5.77
C TYR A 155 13.29 -20.68 -5.13
N ILE A 156 12.18 -19.95 -5.26
CA ILE A 156 11.92 -18.74 -4.49
C ILE A 156 10.57 -18.90 -3.81
N LEU A 157 10.49 -18.58 -2.53
CA LEU A 157 9.25 -18.45 -1.78
C LEU A 157 8.90 -16.96 -1.64
N LEU A 158 7.77 -16.56 -2.21
CA LEU A 158 7.26 -15.19 -2.14
C LEU A 158 5.94 -15.11 -1.37
N PRO A 159 5.65 -13.98 -0.72
CA PRO A 159 4.35 -13.77 -0.13
C PRO A 159 3.32 -13.48 -1.23
N ARG A 160 2.10 -13.96 -1.04
CA ARG A 160 0.97 -13.70 -1.93
C ARG A 160 -0.19 -13.10 -1.15
N TRP A 161 -0.54 -11.88 -1.47
CA TRP A 161 -1.77 -11.24 -1.00
C TRP A 161 -2.80 -11.25 -2.12
N SER A 162 -4.00 -11.72 -1.83
CA SER A 162 -5.11 -11.80 -2.79
C SER A 162 -6.41 -11.28 -2.15
N PRO A 163 -6.49 -9.97 -1.84
CA PRO A 163 -7.68 -9.37 -1.24
C PRO A 163 -8.87 -9.42 -2.22
N PRO A 164 -10.11 -9.46 -1.70
CA PRO A 164 -11.29 -9.34 -2.55
C PRO A 164 -11.33 -7.95 -3.21
N ALA A 165 -11.73 -7.92 -4.48
CA ALA A 165 -11.87 -6.69 -5.27
C ALA A 165 -13.24 -6.03 -5.05
N ASP A 166 -13.69 -5.93 -3.81
CA ASP A 166 -15.02 -5.45 -3.39
C ASP A 166 -15.00 -4.06 -2.74
N GLY A 167 -13.84 -3.40 -2.72
CA GLY A 167 -13.64 -2.10 -2.08
C GLY A 167 -13.38 -2.15 -0.58
N SER A 168 -13.19 -3.35 0.00
CA SER A 168 -12.77 -3.51 1.40
C SER A 168 -11.32 -3.07 1.67
N VAL A 169 -10.50 -2.96 0.62
CA VAL A 169 -9.10 -2.51 0.68
C VAL A 169 -8.92 -1.22 -0.10
N THR A 170 -7.90 -0.44 0.24
CA THR A 170 -7.62 0.84 -0.43
C THR A 170 -6.62 0.68 -1.57
N ILE A 171 -6.70 1.58 -2.55
CA ILE A 171 -5.73 1.68 -3.65
C ILE A 171 -4.32 1.95 -3.09
N ASP A 172 -4.20 2.80 -2.07
CA ASP A 172 -2.91 3.10 -1.41
C ASP A 172 -2.26 1.83 -0.84
N LEU A 173 -3.03 0.97 -0.16
CA LEU A 173 -2.51 -0.29 0.36
C LEU A 173 -2.03 -1.21 -0.77
N VAL A 174 -2.76 -1.28 -1.89
CA VAL A 174 -2.36 -2.08 -3.05
C VAL A 174 -1.09 -1.56 -3.70
N VAL A 175 -0.92 -0.23 -3.80
CA VAL A 175 0.31 0.39 -4.31
C VAL A 175 1.50 0.03 -3.42
N LYS A 176 1.35 0.17 -2.10
CA LYS A 176 2.39 -0.20 -1.12
C LYS A 176 2.72 -1.68 -1.15
N TRP A 177 1.70 -2.54 -1.27
CA TRP A 177 1.88 -3.98 -1.39
C TRP A 177 2.67 -4.33 -2.65
N ASN A 178 2.29 -3.78 -3.80
CA ASN A 178 2.98 -4.04 -5.06
C ASN A 178 4.46 -3.64 -4.98
N ALA A 179 4.74 -2.50 -4.36
CA ALA A 179 6.11 -2.04 -4.13
C ALA A 179 6.89 -3.01 -3.24
N LEU A 180 6.32 -3.44 -2.10
CA LEU A 180 6.93 -4.43 -1.21
C LEU A 180 7.20 -5.77 -1.93
N ALA A 181 6.18 -6.33 -2.59
CA ALA A 181 6.28 -7.60 -3.29
C ALA A 181 7.35 -7.57 -4.39
N GLN A 182 7.50 -6.43 -5.09
CA GLN A 182 8.54 -6.25 -6.07
C GLN A 182 9.94 -6.20 -5.45
N VAL A 183 10.11 -5.50 -4.31
CA VAL A 183 11.40 -5.45 -3.60
C VAL A 183 11.82 -6.84 -3.12
N ILE A 184 10.90 -7.60 -2.52
CA ILE A 184 11.16 -8.98 -2.09
C ILE A 184 11.54 -9.84 -3.30
N TYR A 185 10.78 -9.75 -4.41
CA TYR A 185 11.12 -10.48 -5.63
C TYR A 185 12.52 -10.14 -6.16
N VAL A 186 12.90 -8.86 -6.20
CA VAL A 186 14.24 -8.44 -6.64
C VAL A 186 15.32 -8.96 -5.69
N HIS A 187 15.06 -8.96 -4.38
CA HIS A 187 15.96 -9.49 -3.37
C HIS A 187 16.29 -10.97 -3.64
N GLU A 188 15.24 -11.81 -3.71
CA GLU A 188 15.39 -13.25 -3.90
C GLU A 188 15.90 -13.60 -5.30
N ALA A 189 15.55 -12.82 -6.33
CA ALA A 189 16.09 -12.99 -7.67
C ALA A 189 17.61 -12.71 -7.72
N GLY A 190 18.10 -11.83 -6.85
CA GLY A 190 19.53 -11.55 -6.69
C GLY A 190 20.31 -12.75 -6.16
N HIS A 191 19.76 -13.45 -5.17
CA HIS A 191 20.31 -14.70 -4.66
C HIS A 191 20.39 -15.77 -5.76
N VAL A 192 19.27 -16.03 -6.44
CA VAL A 192 19.20 -17.00 -7.55
C VAL A 192 20.21 -16.72 -8.67
N ALA A 193 20.56 -15.45 -8.89
CA ALA A 193 21.57 -15.09 -9.89
C ALA A 193 22.98 -15.53 -9.44
N ILE A 194 23.28 -15.44 -8.14
CA ILE A 194 24.54 -15.89 -7.54
C ILE A 194 24.62 -17.41 -7.61
N ASP A 195 23.60 -18.13 -7.16
CA ASP A 195 23.58 -19.60 -7.16
C ASP A 195 23.83 -20.14 -8.57
N LYS A 196 23.16 -19.59 -9.58
CA LYS A 196 23.36 -20.00 -10.98
C LYS A 196 24.78 -19.78 -11.46
N GLN A 197 25.38 -18.66 -11.11
CA GLN A 197 26.75 -18.35 -11.50
C GLN A 197 27.73 -19.31 -10.83
N ASP A 198 27.56 -19.56 -9.54
CA ASP A 198 28.48 -20.34 -8.74
C ASP A 198 28.34 -21.84 -8.97
N LEU A 199 27.12 -22.36 -9.09
CA LEU A 199 26.86 -23.74 -9.49
C LEU A 199 27.37 -24.05 -10.91
N ALA A 200 27.30 -23.07 -11.84
CA ALA A 200 27.92 -23.20 -13.15
C ALA A 200 29.45 -23.26 -13.04
N ALA A 201 30.06 -22.41 -12.22
CA ALA A 201 31.50 -22.43 -11.97
C ALA A 201 31.96 -23.74 -11.32
N LEU A 202 31.17 -24.32 -10.40
CA LEU A 202 31.45 -25.63 -9.79
C LEU A 202 31.38 -26.76 -10.83
N ASN A 203 30.40 -26.75 -11.73
CA ASN A 203 30.35 -27.69 -12.86
C ASN A 203 31.59 -27.54 -13.77
N GLU A 204 32.01 -26.32 -14.07
CA GLU A 204 33.21 -26.06 -14.87
C GLU A 204 34.51 -26.49 -14.19
N GLN A 205 34.57 -26.46 -12.86
CA GLN A 205 35.69 -27.03 -12.10
C GLN A 205 35.65 -28.56 -12.16
N ALA A 206 34.49 -29.17 -11.95
CA ALA A 206 34.30 -30.62 -12.03
C ALA A 206 34.69 -31.17 -13.41
N HIS A 207 34.36 -30.45 -14.49
CA HIS A 207 34.71 -30.82 -15.86
C HIS A 207 36.23 -30.92 -16.13
N ARG A 208 37.06 -30.26 -15.30
CA ARG A 208 38.53 -30.24 -15.43
C ARG A 208 39.23 -31.36 -14.67
N LEU A 209 38.49 -32.10 -13.84
CA LEU A 209 39.04 -33.20 -13.05
C LEU A 209 39.44 -34.37 -13.95
N SER A 210 40.45 -35.13 -13.54
CA SER A 210 41.04 -36.19 -14.36
C SER A 210 40.25 -37.50 -14.34
N THR A 211 39.43 -37.75 -13.32
CA THR A 211 38.69 -39.01 -13.17
C THR A 211 37.29 -38.79 -12.58
N CYS A 212 36.38 -39.72 -12.86
CA CYS A 212 35.05 -39.69 -12.25
C CYS A 212 35.05 -39.88 -10.73
N GLN A 213 36.05 -40.59 -10.18
CA GLN A 213 36.22 -40.66 -8.73
C GLN A 213 36.56 -39.29 -8.13
N ALA A 214 37.38 -38.49 -8.83
CA ALA A 214 37.67 -37.12 -8.40
C ALA A 214 36.42 -36.22 -8.48
N VAL A 215 35.58 -36.37 -9.52
CA VAL A 215 34.28 -35.67 -9.61
C VAL A 215 33.39 -36.04 -8.43
N VAL A 216 33.30 -37.33 -8.08
CA VAL A 216 32.53 -37.78 -6.92
C VAL A 216 33.08 -37.20 -5.62
N ALA A 217 34.40 -37.21 -5.43
CA ALA A 217 35.00 -36.59 -4.26
C ALA A 217 34.76 -35.07 -4.19
N PHE A 218 34.83 -34.38 -5.32
CA PHE A 218 34.60 -32.94 -5.42
C PHE A 218 33.19 -32.55 -4.96
N TRP A 219 32.15 -33.18 -5.52
CA TRP A 219 30.76 -32.87 -5.17
C TRP A 219 30.34 -33.34 -3.76
N ASN A 220 31.16 -34.14 -3.08
CA ASN A 220 30.99 -34.52 -1.68
C ASN A 220 31.94 -33.75 -0.74
N GLY A 221 32.65 -32.74 -1.26
CA GLY A 221 33.59 -31.95 -0.49
C GLY A 221 32.90 -31.09 0.58
N PRO A 222 33.45 -30.99 1.80
CA PRO A 222 32.83 -30.24 2.89
C PRO A 222 32.81 -28.72 2.68
N HIS A 223 33.62 -28.20 1.76
CA HIS A 223 33.77 -26.77 1.44
C HIS A 223 33.30 -26.42 0.02
N LEU A 224 32.44 -27.27 -0.56
CA LEU A 224 32.02 -27.15 -1.95
C LEU A 224 31.28 -25.82 -2.21
N TYR A 225 30.51 -25.35 -1.24
CA TYR A 225 29.64 -24.18 -1.35
C TYR A 225 30.18 -22.95 -0.62
N ASP A 226 31.39 -22.99 -0.06
CA ASP A 226 31.97 -21.85 0.69
C ASP A 226 32.04 -20.57 -0.16
N LYS A 227 32.30 -20.70 -1.46
CA LYS A 227 32.32 -19.55 -2.38
C LYS A 227 30.92 -18.96 -2.56
N ASP A 228 29.92 -19.81 -2.73
CA ASP A 228 28.54 -19.42 -2.89
C ASP A 228 28.06 -18.68 -1.62
N GLU A 229 28.28 -19.28 -0.45
CA GLU A 229 28.00 -18.66 0.85
C GLU A 229 28.69 -17.28 1.01
N ALA A 230 29.95 -17.17 0.58
CA ALA A 230 30.69 -15.91 0.63
C ALA A 230 30.11 -14.85 -0.32
N ASP A 231 29.67 -15.22 -1.53
CA ASP A 231 29.06 -14.32 -2.50
C ASP A 231 27.65 -13.88 -2.08
N GLN A 232 26.87 -14.78 -1.46
CA GLN A 232 25.59 -14.46 -0.83
C GLN A 232 25.78 -13.45 0.32
N ALA A 233 26.77 -13.67 1.19
CA ALA A 233 27.09 -12.72 2.26
C ALA A 233 27.59 -11.37 1.71
N ALA A 234 28.40 -11.38 0.65
CA ALA A 234 28.85 -10.16 -0.02
C ALA A 234 27.68 -9.40 -0.66
N TYR A 235 26.67 -10.08 -1.18
CA TYR A 235 25.44 -9.47 -1.68
C TYR A 235 24.68 -8.75 -0.58
N HIS A 236 24.44 -9.38 0.56
CA HIS A 236 23.81 -8.71 1.72
C HIS A 236 24.64 -7.53 2.23
N ALA A 237 25.97 -7.64 2.23
CA ALA A 237 26.85 -6.52 2.58
C ALA A 237 26.69 -5.33 1.62
N ARG A 238 26.52 -5.58 0.32
CA ARG A 238 26.23 -4.53 -0.67
C ARG A 238 24.87 -3.89 -0.44
N LEU A 239 23.82 -4.68 -0.18
CA LEU A 239 22.48 -4.15 0.14
C LEU A 239 22.49 -3.28 1.39
N LYS A 240 23.29 -3.65 2.40
CA LYS A 240 23.48 -2.84 3.60
C LYS A 240 24.17 -1.51 3.31
N ALA A 241 25.12 -1.49 2.38
CA ALA A 241 25.84 -0.27 1.98
C ALA A 241 25.02 0.64 1.06
N ASP A 242 24.20 0.06 0.17
CA ASP A 242 23.30 0.75 -0.76
C ASP A 242 21.88 0.17 -0.63
N CYS A 243 21.15 0.65 0.37
CA CYS A 243 19.81 0.14 0.65
C CYS A 243 18.75 0.90 -0.17
N ARG A 244 18.60 0.52 -1.44
CA ARG A 244 17.56 1.01 -2.33
C ARG A 244 16.55 -0.09 -2.71
N PRO A 245 15.24 0.21 -2.78
CA PRO A 245 14.22 -0.73 -3.23
C PRO A 245 14.52 -1.37 -4.60
N GLU A 246 15.07 -0.60 -5.52
CA GLU A 246 15.34 -1.05 -6.90
C GLU A 246 16.42 -2.14 -6.97
N VAL A 247 17.26 -2.26 -5.93
CA VAL A 247 18.29 -3.30 -5.81
C VAL A 247 17.89 -4.42 -4.85
N GLY A 248 16.64 -4.45 -4.38
CA GLY A 248 16.13 -5.49 -3.50
C GLY A 248 16.41 -5.26 -2.01
N CYS A 249 16.76 -4.03 -1.59
CA CYS A 249 16.81 -3.69 -0.17
C CYS A 249 15.51 -3.05 0.28
N LEU A 250 15.00 -3.44 1.45
CA LEU A 250 13.84 -2.82 2.10
C LEU A 250 14.33 -1.89 3.23
N PRO A 251 14.34 -0.56 3.04
CA PRO A 251 14.73 0.36 4.10
C PRO A 251 13.72 0.31 5.26
N TYR A 252 14.19 0.42 6.49
CA TYR A 252 13.33 0.42 7.68
C TYR A 252 12.26 1.52 7.60
N GLY A 253 11.00 1.15 7.78
CA GLY A 253 9.85 2.07 7.73
C GLY A 253 9.46 2.53 6.32
N TRP A 254 10.09 2.00 5.26
CA TRP A 254 9.80 2.40 3.89
C TRP A 254 8.36 2.08 3.52
N MET A 255 7.61 3.11 3.11
CA MET A 255 6.16 3.05 2.88
C MET A 255 5.33 2.56 4.08
N GLY A 256 5.90 2.59 5.29
CA GLY A 256 5.29 2.14 6.54
C GLY A 256 5.41 0.64 6.83
N TRP A 257 6.19 -0.10 6.04
CA TRP A 257 6.51 -1.51 6.30
C TRP A 257 7.60 -1.66 7.37
#